data_AF-R6XEY4-F1
#
_entry.id   AF-R6XEY4-F1
#
_cell.length_a   1.000
_cell.length_b   1.000
_cell.length_c   1.000
_cell.angle_alpha   90.00
_cell.angle_beta   90.00
_cell.angle_gamma   90.00
#
_symmetry.space_group_name_H-M   'P 1'
#
loop_
_entity.id
_entity.type
_entity.pdbx_description
1 polymer ?
#
loop_
_entity_poly.entity_id
_entity_poly.type
_entity_poly.pdbx_seq_one_letter_code
_entity_poly.pdbx_strand_id
1 'polypeptide(L)'
;MLVPWNISKTGNIEYKIHKSDCRECTFRNKRIKDYIKTITRHLYDDFMLIAKNFRLSEQGKQIYSLRKQTIERVFAEGKERHGLRYTRFKSLKKISIFGLFFTHA
;
A
#
# COMPACT_ATOMS: atom_id res chain seq x y z
N MET A 1 -6.92 15.69 19.32
CA MET A 1 -6.48 14.31 19.00
C MET A 1 -7.40 13.78 17.90
N LEU A 2 -6.90 13.11 16.87
CA LEU A 2 -7.78 12.56 15.82
C LEU A 2 -8.56 11.38 16.40
N VAL A 3 -9.89 11.45 16.37
CA VAL A 3 -10.76 10.38 16.87
C VAL A 3 -11.24 9.54 15.68
N PRO A 4 -11.15 8.19 15.76
CA PRO A 4 -11.69 7.32 14.73
C PRO A 4 -13.22 7.44 14.73
N TRP A 5 -13.78 7.81 13.58
CA TRP A 5 -15.21 8.04 13.38
C TRP A 5 -15.90 6.83 12.77
N ASN A 6 -15.26 6.17 11.80
CA ASN A 6 -15.83 5.03 11.10
C ASN A 6 -14.71 4.10 10.59
N ILE A 7 -15.01 2.81 10.47
CA ILE A 7 -14.13 1.79 9.89
C ILE A 7 -14.91 1.10 8.77
N SER A 8 -14.45 1.26 7.53
CA SER A 8 -15.03 0.58 6.37
C SER A 8 -14.70 -0.91 6.39
N LYS A 9 -15.59 -1.73 5.80
CA LYS A 9 -15.33 -3.16 5.52
C LYS A 9 -14.05 -3.39 4.69
N THR A 10 -13.60 -2.37 3.96
CA THR A 10 -12.37 -2.41 3.17
C THR A 10 -11.11 -2.05 3.96
N GLY A 11 -11.19 -1.85 5.28
CA GLY A 11 -10.02 -1.61 6.15
C GLY A 11 -9.61 -0.15 6.29
N ASN A 12 -10.39 0.79 5.74
CA ASN A 12 -10.15 2.23 5.86
C ASN A 12 -10.79 2.79 7.14
N ILE A 13 -10.00 3.53 7.92
CA ILE A 13 -10.43 4.29 9.09
C ILE A 13 -10.59 5.75 8.69
N GLU A 14 -11.76 6.30 8.97
CA GLU A 14 -12.06 7.71 8.82
C GLU A 14 -11.86 8.42 10.16
N TYR A 15 -11.05 9.46 10.18
CA TYR A 15 -10.84 10.34 11.31
C TYR A 15 -11.50 11.67 11.03
N LYS A 16 -12.20 12.23 12.02
CA LYS A 16 -12.79 13.56 11.91
C LYS A 16 -12.18 14.52 12.92
N ILE A 17 -11.89 15.72 12.45
CA ILE A 17 -11.51 16.85 13.30
C ILE A 17 -12.79 17.61 13.67
N HIS A 18 -12.98 17.85 14.96
CA HIS A 18 -14.11 18.63 15.46
C HIS A 18 -13.99 20.10 15.06
N LYS A 19 -15.13 20.77 14.91
CA LYS A 19 -15.18 22.19 14.53
C LYS A 19 -14.45 23.09 15.52
N SER A 20 -14.40 22.73 16.80
CA SER A 20 -13.66 23.43 17.87
C SER A 20 -12.18 23.56 17.52
N ASP A 21 -11.57 22.43 17.18
CA ASP A 21 -10.13 22.30 16.93
C ASP A 21 -9.73 22.98 15.61
N CYS A 22 -10.70 23.18 14.71
CA CYS A 22 -10.51 23.87 13.43
C CYS A 22 -10.63 25.40 13.53
N ARG A 23 -11.09 25.98 14.65
CA ARG A 23 -11.31 27.44 14.78
C ARG A 23 -10.01 28.23 14.74
N GLU A 24 -8.94 27.69 15.33
CA GLU A 24 -7.61 28.31 15.44
C GLU A 24 -6.64 27.89 14.31
N CYS A 25 -7.13 27.13 13.32
CA CYS A 25 -6.27 26.60 12.26
C CYS A 25 -5.90 27.69 11.23
N THR A 26 -4.59 27.87 11.00
CA THR A 26 -4.03 28.82 10.02
C THR A 26 -4.46 28.54 8.57
N PHE A 27 -4.91 27.33 8.26
CA PHE A 27 -5.36 26.90 6.92
C PHE A 27 -6.89 26.99 6.71
N ARG A 28 -7.62 27.57 7.68
CA ARG A 28 -9.10 27.66 7.69
C ARG A 28 -9.68 28.23 6.40
N ASN A 29 -9.09 29.29 5.86
CA ASN A 29 -9.62 29.99 4.68
C ASN A 29 -9.35 29.27 3.34
N LYS A 30 -8.48 28.24 3.32
CA LYS A 30 -8.02 27.64 2.06
C LYS A 30 -8.71 26.33 1.68
N ARG A 31 -9.26 25.53 2.62
CA ARG A 31 -9.56 24.11 2.32
C ARG A 31 -10.76 23.46 3.03
N ILE A 32 -11.61 24.18 3.77
CA ILE A 32 -12.66 23.52 4.58
C ILE A 32 -14.00 24.24 4.45
N LYS A 33 -14.94 23.66 3.70
CA LYS A 33 -16.29 24.22 3.47
C LYS A 33 -17.19 24.22 4.73
N ASP A 34 -16.94 23.33 5.69
CA ASP A 34 -17.83 23.12 6.87
C ASP A 34 -17.12 23.14 8.23
N TYR A 35 -15.88 23.63 8.31
CA TYR A 35 -15.00 23.51 9.49
C TYR A 35 -14.77 22.06 9.97
N ILE A 36 -15.05 21.07 9.12
CA ILE A 36 -14.79 19.65 9.37
C ILE A 36 -13.78 19.16 8.34
N LYS A 37 -12.68 18.59 8.82
CA LYS A 37 -11.71 17.88 7.99
C LYS A 37 -11.81 16.39 8.29
N THR A 38 -12.09 15.61 7.25
CA THR A 38 -12.05 14.14 7.31
C THR A 38 -10.72 13.67 6.74
N ILE A 39 -10.04 12.79 7.45
CA ILE A 39 -8.81 12.14 7.03
C ILE A 39 -9.11 10.65 6.95
N THR A 40 -8.85 10.04 5.81
CA THR A 40 -8.99 8.59 5.63
C THR A 40 -7.60 7.96 5.63
N ARG A 41 -7.40 6.91 6.43
CA ARG A 41 -6.18 6.09 6.44
C ARG A 41 -6.53 4.62 6.46
N HIS A 42 -5.75 3.79 5.80
CA HIS A 42 -5.88 2.35 5.88
C HIS A 42 -5.29 1.83 7.20
N LEU A 43 -5.85 0.74 7.74
CA LEU A 43 -5.36 0.08 8.96
C LEU A 43 -3.86 -0.25 8.90
N TYR A 44 -3.38 -0.61 7.71
CA TYR A 44 -1.99 -0.98 7.48
C TYR A 44 -1.07 0.18 7.07
N ASP A 45 -1.56 1.41 6.94
CA ASP A 45 -0.72 2.52 6.46
C ASP A 45 0.49 2.76 7.36
N ASP A 46 0.32 2.66 8.68
CA ASP A 46 1.43 2.87 9.63
C ASP A 46 2.45 1.74 9.54
N PHE A 47 2.00 0.48 9.36
CA PHE A 47 2.89 -0.65 9.12
C PHE A 47 3.61 -0.54 7.77
N MET A 48 2.93 -0.06 6.72
CA MET A 48 3.54 0.20 5.42
C MET A 48 4.60 1.30 5.51
N LEU A 49 4.38 2.32 6.33
CA LEU A 49 5.37 3.36 6.60
C LEU A 49 6.60 2.80 7.32
N ILE A 50 6.40 1.97 8.35
CA ILE A 50 7.49 1.28 9.05
C ILE A 50 8.30 0.41 8.09
N ALA A 51 7.62 -0.41 7.27
CA ALA A 51 8.27 -1.26 6.29
C ALA A 51 9.06 -0.44 5.24
N LYS A 52 8.51 0.69 4.79
CA LYS A 52 9.19 1.62 3.87
C LYS A 52 10.43 2.23 4.51
N ASN A 53 10.34 2.67 5.75
CA ASN A 53 11.48 3.22 6.49
C ASN A 53 12.57 2.17 6.70
N PHE A 54 12.20 0.95 7.09
CA PHE A 54 13.12 -0.17 7.20
C PHE A 54 13.80 -0.47 5.86
N ARG A 55 13.06 -0.51 4.74
CA ARG A 55 13.64 -0.72 3.39
C ARG A 55 14.71 0.31 3.04
N LEU A 56 14.55 1.56 3.49
CA LEU A 56 15.50 2.65 3.22
C LEU A 56 16.69 2.69 4.18
N SER A 57 16.63 1.95 5.29
CA SER A 57 17.74 1.78 6.23
C SER A 57 18.92 1.06 5.55
N GLU A 58 20.10 1.16 6.15
CA GLU A 58 21.32 0.51 5.63
C GLU A 58 21.17 -1.01 5.56
N GLN A 59 20.66 -1.62 6.64
CA GLN A 59 20.35 -3.06 6.69
C GLN A 59 19.31 -3.45 5.64
N GLY A 60 18.25 -2.66 5.51
CA GLY A 60 17.20 -2.90 4.51
C GLY A 60 17.72 -2.85 3.08
N LYS A 61 18.62 -1.90 2.76
CA LYS A 61 19.27 -1.81 1.46
C LYS A 61 20.15 -3.03 1.17
N GLN A 62 20.91 -3.50 2.15
CA GLN A 62 21.73 -4.72 2.01
C GLN A 62 20.86 -5.93 1.69
N ILE A 63 19.78 -6.16 2.46
CA ILE A 63 18.84 -7.26 2.22
C ILE A 63 18.15 -7.09 0.85
N TYR A 64 17.69 -5.89 0.52
CA TYR A 64 17.01 -5.62 -0.75
C TYR A 64 17.92 -5.86 -1.96
N SER A 65 19.23 -5.64 -1.82
CA SER A 65 20.20 -5.92 -2.89
C SER A 65 20.26 -7.41 -3.29
N LEU A 66 19.89 -8.31 -2.37
CA LEU A 66 19.85 -9.76 -2.60
C LEU A 66 18.58 -10.23 -3.31
N ARG A 67 17.56 -9.36 -3.46
CA ARG A 67 16.30 -9.66 -4.15
C ARG A 67 16.51 -10.19 -5.57
N LYS A 68 17.48 -9.63 -6.29
CA LYS A 68 17.84 -10.06 -7.65
C LYS A 68 18.35 -11.50 -7.72
N GLN A 69 19.04 -11.95 -6.66
CA GLN A 69 19.67 -13.27 -6.60
C GLN A 69 18.71 -14.35 -6.07
N THR A 70 17.74 -13.96 -5.25
CA THR A 70 16.82 -14.87 -4.58
C THR A 70 15.46 -14.82 -5.26
N ILE A 71 14.68 -13.77 -5.00
CA ILE A 71 13.31 -13.61 -5.48
C ILE A 71 13.28 -13.58 -7.01
N GLU A 72 13.95 -12.64 -7.65
CA GLU A 72 13.83 -12.47 -9.12
C GLU A 72 14.39 -13.67 -9.88
N ARG A 73 15.43 -14.32 -9.34
CA ARG A 73 15.95 -15.58 -9.90
C ARG A 73 14.92 -16.70 -9.83
N VAL A 74 14.27 -16.91 -8.69
CA VAL A 74 13.21 -17.91 -8.53
C VAL A 74 12.01 -17.60 -9.43
N PHE A 75 11.66 -16.33 -9.58
CA PHE A 75 10.59 -15.91 -10.49
C PHE A 75 10.96 -16.17 -11.96
N ALA A 76 12.20 -15.89 -12.36
CA ALA A 76 12.69 -16.17 -13.71
C ALA A 76 12.71 -17.69 -13.99
N GLU A 77 13.15 -18.49 -13.01
CA GLU A 77 13.13 -19.94 -13.10
C GLU A 77 11.70 -20.48 -13.17
N GLY A 78 10.77 -19.93 -12.38
CA GLY A 78 9.34 -20.19 -12.46
C GLY A 78 8.80 -20.00 -13.87
N LYS A 79 9.15 -18.89 -14.52
CA LYS A 79 8.75 -18.59 -15.90
C LYS A 79 9.26 -19.63 -16.88
N GLU A 80 10.55 -19.97 -16.80
CA GLU A 80 11.19 -20.84 -17.77
C GLU A 80 10.88 -22.33 -17.55
N ARG A 81 11.12 -22.84 -16.33
CA ARG A 81 11.05 -24.28 -16.01
C ARG A 81 9.64 -24.75 -15.70
N HIS A 82 8.79 -23.88 -15.14
CA HIS A 82 7.43 -24.24 -14.74
C HIS A 82 6.36 -23.72 -15.71
N GLY A 83 6.77 -23.25 -16.88
CA GLY A 83 5.84 -22.82 -17.94
C GLY A 83 5.02 -21.58 -17.57
N LEU A 84 5.46 -20.80 -16.58
CA LEU A 84 4.75 -19.58 -16.17
C LEU A 84 4.96 -18.43 -17.17
N ARG A 85 5.49 -18.65 -18.38
CA ARG A 85 5.59 -17.65 -19.48
C ARG A 85 4.29 -17.47 -20.26
N TYR A 86 3.45 -18.51 -20.33
CA TYR A 86 2.19 -18.46 -21.07
C TYR A 86 1.14 -19.24 -20.31
N THR A 87 -0.11 -18.76 -20.37
CA THR A 87 -1.24 -19.47 -19.77
C THR A 87 -2.25 -19.82 -20.84
N ARG A 88 -2.92 -20.98 -20.72
CA ARG A 88 -4.02 -21.38 -21.61
C ARG A 88 -5.36 -20.75 -21.22
N PHE A 89 -5.40 -20.04 -20.09
CA PHE A 89 -6.61 -19.39 -19.58
C PHE A 89 -6.81 -18.03 -20.24
N LYS A 90 -8.06 -17.69 -20.55
CA LYS A 90 -8.40 -16.42 -21.24
C LYS A 90 -8.92 -15.32 -20.31
N SER A 91 -9.21 -15.61 -19.04
CA SER A 91 -9.78 -14.63 -18.09
C SER A 91 -8.86 -14.34 -16.92
N LEU A 92 -8.76 -13.06 -16.53
CA LEU A 92 -7.89 -12.59 -15.45
C LEU A 92 -8.14 -13.31 -14.11
N LYS A 93 -9.41 -13.63 -13.80
CA LYS A 93 -9.77 -14.41 -12.60
C LYS A 93 -9.15 -15.82 -12.61
N LYS A 94 -9.03 -16.45 -13.78
CA LYS A 94 -8.41 -17.79 -13.94
C LYS A 94 -6.89 -17.73 -14.04
N ILE A 95 -6.35 -16.56 -14.41
CA ILE A 95 -4.91 -16.30 -14.53
C ILE A 95 -4.31 -15.84 -13.19
N SER A 96 -5.08 -15.58 -12.13
CA SER A 96 -4.60 -14.87 -10.92
C SER A 96 -3.36 -15.47 -10.25
N ILE A 97 -3.20 -16.79 -10.27
CA ILE A 97 -2.00 -17.49 -9.77
C ILE A 97 -0.77 -17.21 -10.66
N PHE A 98 -0.97 -17.09 -11.98
CA PHE A 98 0.07 -16.84 -12.97
C PHE A 98 0.36 -15.33 -13.16
N GLY A 99 -0.64 -14.46 -13.01
CA GLY A 99 -0.56 -13.02 -13.32
C GLY A 99 0.31 -12.20 -12.38
N LEU A 100 0.57 -12.70 -11.17
CA LEU A 100 1.51 -12.09 -10.21
C LEU A 100 2.96 -12.12 -10.70
N PHE A 101 3.29 -12.98 -11.67
CA PHE A 101 4.65 -13.09 -12.21
C PHE A 101 4.91 -12.17 -13.42
N PHE A 102 3.88 -11.58 -14.02
CA PHE A 102 4.01 -10.79 -15.26
C PHE A 102 3.91 -9.28 -15.09
N THR A 103 3.38 -8.79 -13.97
CA THR A 103 2.92 -7.40 -13.87
C THR A 103 3.89 -6.44 -13.19
N HIS A 104 5.00 -6.92 -12.63
CA HIS A 104 6.05 -6.06 -12.09
C HIS A 104 7.45 -6.57 -12.48
N ALA A 105 7.83 -6.25 -13.72
CA ALA A 105 9.21 -6.04 -14.13
C ALA A 105 9.33 -4.56 -14.53
#